data_AF-A0A963GTR3-F1
#
_entry.id   AF-A0A963GTR3-F1
#
_cell.length_a   1.000
_cell.length_b   1.000
_cell.length_c   1.000
_cell.angle_alpha   90.00
_cell.angle_beta   90.00
_cell.angle_gamma   90.00
#
_symmetry.space_group_name_H-M   'P 1'
#
loop_
_entity.id
_entity.type
_entity.pdbx_description
1 polymer ?
#
loop_
_entity_poly.entity_id
_entity_poly.type
_entity_poly.pdbx_seq_one_letter_code
_entity_poly.pdbx_strand_id
1 'polypeptide(L)'
;MNATAQQRARRQQQVEELCAATMRALTGRSDLHYRGRRLHSTSGALPMHAPHLRVDAAEDAFPDCRAAADGMAMRLLHSDPSLHRSLCPGDPVERLVFELLEQLRVETLVPPELPGVEQNLLRRFEHWSHGFYSA
;
A
#
# COMPACT_ATOMS: atom_id res chain seq x y z
N MET A 1 26.46 -8.57 -18.69
CA MET A 1 24.98 -8.61 -18.58
C MET A 1 24.47 -8.73 -17.13
N ASN A 2 25.33 -8.89 -16.09
CA ASN A 2 24.89 -9.05 -14.69
C ASN A 2 24.62 -7.73 -13.93
N ALA A 3 25.12 -6.60 -14.44
CA ALA A 3 24.98 -5.30 -13.77
C ALA A 3 23.52 -4.82 -13.68
N THR A 4 22.67 -5.17 -14.66
CA THR A 4 21.27 -4.73 -14.73
C THR A 4 20.37 -5.46 -13.73
N ALA A 5 20.54 -6.77 -13.56
CA ALA A 5 19.77 -7.55 -12.58
C ALA A 5 20.11 -7.16 -11.14
N GLN A 6 21.40 -6.99 -10.83
CA GLN A 6 21.83 -6.49 -9.52
C GLN A 6 21.35 -5.06 -9.26
N GLN A 7 21.38 -4.18 -10.26
CA GLN A 7 20.89 -2.81 -10.12
C GLN A 7 19.38 -2.76 -9.87
N ARG A 8 18.58 -3.59 -10.56
CA ARG A 8 17.14 -3.73 -10.30
C ARG A 8 16.86 -4.22 -8.89
N ALA A 9 17.57 -5.26 -8.44
CA ALA A 9 17.42 -5.79 -7.07
C ALA A 9 17.75 -4.74 -5.99
N ARG A 10 18.82 -3.96 -6.18
CA ARG A 10 19.20 -2.87 -5.27
C ARG A 10 18.14 -1.76 -5.24
N ARG A 11 17.63 -1.34 -6.40
CA ARG A 11 16.56 -0.34 -6.49
C ARG A 11 15.30 -0.83 -5.78
N GLN A 12 14.91 -2.08 -6.03
CA GLN A 12 13.76 -2.69 -5.39
C GLN A 12 13.90 -2.66 -3.87
N GLN A 13 15.02 -3.16 -3.34
CA GLN A 13 15.30 -3.15 -1.90
C GLN A 13 15.23 -1.74 -1.32
N GLN A 14 15.83 -0.75 -2.00
CA GLN A 14 15.79 0.65 -1.57
C GLN A 14 14.36 1.19 -1.48
N VAL A 15 13.52 0.91 -2.49
CA VAL A 15 12.11 1.32 -2.49
C VAL A 15 11.34 0.68 -1.34
N GLU A 16 11.51 -0.63 -1.14
CA GLU A 16 10.89 -1.38 -0.05
C GLU A 16 11.28 -0.83 1.33
N GLU A 17 12.58 -0.54 1.53
CA GLU A 17 13.10 0.03 2.79
C GLU A 17 12.54 1.43 3.07
N LEU A 18 12.47 2.30 2.05
CA LEU A 18 11.89 3.64 2.17
C LEU A 18 10.38 3.60 2.46
N CYS A 19 9.65 2.71 1.80
CA CYS A 19 8.22 2.51 2.04
C CYS A 19 7.97 1.99 3.46
N ALA A 20 8.75 0.99 3.91
CA ALA A 20 8.67 0.50 5.28
C ALA A 20 9.01 1.60 6.30
N ALA A 21 10.07 2.38 6.09
CA ALA A 21 10.42 3.51 6.97
C ALA A 21 9.29 4.53 7.07
N THR A 22 8.65 4.86 5.95
CA THR A 22 7.49 5.76 5.91
C THR A 22 6.33 5.19 6.72
N MET A 23 5.94 3.93 6.51
CA MET A 23 4.84 3.32 7.26
C MET A 23 5.14 3.28 8.75
N ARG A 24 6.37 2.96 9.17
CA ARG A 24 6.78 3.00 10.57
C ARG A 24 6.65 4.41 11.17
N ALA A 25 7.05 5.44 10.42
CA ALA A 25 6.93 6.83 10.86
C ALA A 25 5.47 7.29 11.00
N LEU A 26 4.60 6.94 10.04
CA LEU A 26 3.19 7.31 10.07
C LEU A 26 2.39 6.55 11.13
N THR A 27 2.65 5.25 11.29
CA THR A 27 1.84 4.36 12.14
C THR A 27 2.39 4.19 13.56
N GLY A 28 3.66 4.54 13.79
CA GLY A 28 4.38 4.23 15.04
C GLY A 28 4.72 2.74 15.23
N ARG A 29 4.37 1.86 14.28
CA ARG A 29 4.61 0.40 14.39
C ARG A 29 5.99 0.05 13.89
N SER A 30 6.96 -0.10 14.78
CA SER A 30 8.38 -0.32 14.42
C SER A 30 8.68 -1.65 13.72
N ASP A 31 7.76 -2.62 13.78
CA ASP A 31 7.93 -3.98 13.28
C ASP A 31 7.57 -4.17 11.80
N LEU A 32 7.11 -3.11 11.12
CA LEU A 32 6.78 -3.16 9.70
C LEU A 32 8.03 -3.29 8.82
N HIS A 33 8.06 -4.32 7.98
CA HIS A 33 9.17 -4.60 7.07
C HIS A 33 8.70 -5.36 5.83
N TYR A 34 9.47 -5.30 4.74
CA TYR A 34 9.24 -6.15 3.58
C TYR A 34 10.02 -7.45 3.69
N ARG A 35 9.39 -8.56 3.30
CA ARG A 35 10.01 -9.87 3.14
C ARG A 35 9.45 -10.53 1.89
N GLY A 36 10.33 -10.91 0.95
CA GLY A 36 9.90 -11.55 -0.29
C GLY A 36 8.86 -10.70 -1.05
N ARG A 37 9.09 -9.38 -1.12
CA ARG A 37 8.24 -8.42 -1.84
C ARG A 37 6.84 -8.21 -1.24
N ARG A 38 6.60 -8.70 -0.02
CA ARG A 38 5.36 -8.55 0.72
C ARG A 38 5.61 -7.78 1.99
N LEU A 39 4.63 -6.98 2.40
CA LEU A 39 4.65 -6.31 3.70
C LEU A 39 4.36 -7.33 4.81
N HIS A 40 5.13 -7.23 5.88
CA HIS A 40 4.99 -8.06 7.08
C HIS A 40 5.02 -7.20 8.33
N SER A 41 4.40 -7.73 9.38
CA SER A 41 4.60 -7.35 10.77
C SER A 41 5.03 -8.58 11.57
N THR A 42 5.24 -8.42 12.87
CA THR A 42 5.44 -9.54 13.82
C THR A 42 4.29 -10.55 13.79
N SER A 43 3.07 -10.10 13.46
CA SER A 43 1.88 -10.94 13.39
C SER A 43 1.75 -11.71 12.06
N GLY A 44 2.63 -11.47 11.09
CA GLY A 44 2.65 -12.15 9.80
C GLY A 44 2.53 -11.21 8.60
N ALA A 45 2.15 -11.77 7.45
CA ALA A 45 1.99 -11.01 6.21
C ALA A 45 0.77 -10.07 6.28
N LEU A 46 0.95 -8.85 5.79
CA LEU A 46 -0.09 -7.83 5.67
C LEU A 46 -0.49 -7.69 4.20
N PRO A 47 -1.66 -8.20 3.79
CA PRO A 47 -2.08 -8.15 2.40
C PRO A 47 -2.55 -6.74 1.98
N MET A 48 -2.18 -6.33 0.77
CA MET A 48 -2.73 -5.15 0.09
C MET A 48 -3.86 -5.59 -0.84
N HIS A 49 -5.10 -5.53 -0.37
CA HIS A 49 -6.26 -6.04 -1.11
C HIS A 49 -6.80 -5.05 -2.15
N ALA A 50 -6.75 -3.75 -1.87
CA ALA A 50 -7.30 -2.74 -2.76
C ALA A 50 -6.50 -2.67 -4.08
N PRO A 51 -7.17 -2.77 -5.24
CA PRO A 51 -6.49 -2.83 -6.54
C PRO A 51 -5.53 -1.68 -6.82
N HIS A 52 -5.87 -0.44 -6.42
CA HIS A 52 -5.03 0.74 -6.68
C HIS A 52 -3.73 0.73 -5.90
N LEU A 53 -3.63 -0.02 -4.80
CA LEU A 53 -2.40 -0.15 -4.00
C LEU A 53 -1.51 -1.33 -4.45
N ARG A 54 -1.93 -2.10 -5.45
CA ARG A 54 -1.14 -3.21 -5.98
C ARG A 54 -0.01 -2.65 -6.86
N VAL A 55 1.14 -2.43 -6.24
CA VAL A 55 2.36 -1.93 -6.88
C VAL A 55 3.48 -2.97 -6.81
N ASP A 56 4.39 -2.92 -7.77
CA ASP A 56 5.61 -3.69 -7.85
C ASP A 56 6.83 -2.77 -7.67
N ALA A 57 7.50 -2.87 -6.51
CA ALA A 57 8.70 -2.09 -6.21
C ALA A 57 9.87 -2.31 -7.20
N ALA A 58 9.87 -3.39 -8.00
CA ALA A 58 10.87 -3.62 -9.03
C ALA A 58 10.59 -2.82 -10.32
N GLU A 59 9.33 -2.59 -10.65
CA GLU A 59 8.89 -2.08 -11.96
C GLU A 59 8.25 -0.69 -11.86
N ASP A 60 7.43 -0.46 -10.83
CA ASP A 60 6.69 0.79 -10.67
C ASP A 60 7.56 1.95 -10.17
N ALA A 61 7.14 3.16 -10.51
CA ALA A 61 7.78 4.37 -10.07
C ALA A 61 7.73 4.51 -8.54
N PHE A 62 8.77 5.08 -7.95
CA PHE A 62 8.83 5.29 -6.51
C PHE A 62 7.62 6.08 -5.95
N PRO A 63 7.09 7.13 -6.60
CA PRO A 63 5.89 7.82 -6.12
C PRO A 63 4.66 6.90 -5.98
N ASP A 64 4.44 5.96 -6.91
CA ASP A 64 3.34 5.00 -6.80
C ASP A 64 3.55 4.03 -5.63
N CYS A 65 4.79 3.57 -5.45
CA CYS A 65 5.16 2.73 -4.31
C CYS A 65 4.97 3.44 -2.97
N ARG A 66 5.38 4.71 -2.91
CA ARG A 66 5.19 5.57 -1.74
C ARG A 66 3.71 5.79 -1.44
N ALA A 67 2.90 6.07 -2.46
CA ALA A 67 1.46 6.22 -2.28
C ALA A 67 0.78 4.93 -1.78
N ALA A 68 1.21 3.77 -2.28
CA ALA A 68 0.73 2.48 -1.77
C ALA A 68 1.09 2.27 -0.28
N ALA A 69 2.30 2.69 0.12
CA ALA A 69 2.72 2.66 1.51
C ALA A 69 1.92 3.63 2.40
N ASP A 70 1.65 4.84 1.91
CA ASP A 70 0.80 5.81 2.61
C ASP A 70 -0.64 5.27 2.79
N GLY A 71 -1.21 4.62 1.76
CA GLY A 71 -2.54 4.00 1.83
C GLY A 71 -2.61 2.83 2.81
N MET A 72 -1.57 1.99 2.83
CA MET A 72 -1.45 0.94 3.83
C MET A 72 -1.28 1.51 5.25
N ALA A 73 -0.56 2.61 5.42
CA ALA A 73 -0.48 3.28 6.71
C ALA A 73 -1.86 3.77 7.18
N MET A 74 -2.68 4.35 6.29
CA MET A 74 -4.05 4.76 6.63
C MET A 74 -4.89 3.56 7.07
N ARG A 75 -4.76 2.41 6.41
CA ARG A 75 -5.44 1.17 6.80
C ARG A 75 -5.05 0.70 8.19
N LEU A 76 -3.76 0.76 8.53
CA LEU A 76 -3.25 0.36 9.85
C LEU A 76 -3.66 1.32 10.97
N LEU A 77 -3.90 2.59 10.66
CA LEU A 77 -4.31 3.62 11.61
C LEU A 77 -5.82 3.64 11.85
N HIS A 78 -6.63 3.45 10.80
CA HIS A 78 -8.06 3.77 10.83
C HIS A 78 -8.99 2.56 10.63
N SER A 79 -8.45 1.34 10.60
CA SER A 79 -9.23 0.10 10.49
C SER A 79 -9.02 -0.79 11.71
N ASP A 80 -10.11 -1.30 12.29
CA ASP A 80 -10.05 -2.38 13.28
C ASP A 80 -9.94 -3.72 12.54
N PRO A 81 -8.80 -4.43 12.63
CA PRO A 81 -8.58 -5.66 11.88
C PRO A 81 -9.47 -6.83 12.33
N SER A 82 -9.96 -6.82 13.57
CA SER A 82 -10.84 -7.87 14.10
C SER A 82 -12.26 -7.67 13.59
N LEU A 83 -12.77 -6.44 13.69
CA LEU A 83 -14.08 -6.08 13.17
C LEU A 83 -14.14 -6.24 11.65
N HIS A 84 -13.14 -5.71 10.92
CA HIS A 84 -13.04 -5.83 9.47
C HIS A 84 -13.12 -7.29 9.02
N ARG A 85 -12.37 -8.18 9.69
CA ARG A 85 -12.39 -9.62 9.39
C ARG A 85 -13.75 -10.26 9.67
N SER A 86 -14.45 -9.83 10.72
CA SER A 86 -15.79 -10.36 11.06
C SER A 86 -16.87 -9.96 10.05
N LEU A 87 -16.70 -8.82 9.38
CA LEU A 87 -17.63 -8.28 8.38
C LEU A 87 -17.25 -8.66 6.94
N CYS A 88 -16.01 -9.10 6.72
CA CYS A 88 -15.48 -9.39 5.39
C CYS A 88 -16.24 -10.55 4.71
N PRO A 89 -16.84 -10.32 3.52
CA PRO A 89 -17.54 -11.37 2.78
C PRO A 89 -16.64 -12.54 2.39
N GLY A 90 -17.26 -13.71 2.21
CA GLY A 90 -16.60 -14.93 1.74
C GLY A 90 -16.40 -14.96 0.22
N ASP A 91 -17.38 -14.44 -0.54
CA ASP A 91 -17.35 -14.42 -1.99
C ASP A 91 -16.21 -13.52 -2.51
N PRO A 92 -15.40 -13.95 -3.50
CA PRO A 92 -14.27 -13.17 -3.99
C PRO A 92 -14.63 -11.80 -4.56
N VAL A 93 -15.77 -11.66 -5.23
CA VAL A 93 -16.21 -10.39 -5.84
C VAL A 93 -16.74 -9.46 -4.76
N GLU A 94 -17.58 -9.95 -3.87
CA GLU A 94 -18.07 -9.17 -2.73
C GLU A 94 -16.91 -8.70 -1.85
N ARG A 95 -15.95 -9.59 -1.57
CA ARG A 95 -14.72 -9.26 -0.83
C ARG A 95 -13.91 -8.19 -1.54
N LEU A 96 -13.75 -8.27 -2.86
CA LEU A 96 -13.03 -7.25 -3.62
C LEU A 96 -13.67 -5.87 -3.44
N VAL A 97 -14.99 -5.78 -3.57
CA VAL A 97 -15.74 -4.53 -3.36
C VAL A 97 -15.60 -4.04 -1.92
N PHE A 98 -15.77 -4.94 -0.94
CA PHE A 98 -15.64 -4.64 0.48
C PHE A 98 -14.25 -4.10 0.85
N GLU A 99 -13.19 -4.76 0.37
CA GLU A 99 -11.80 -4.35 0.60
C GLU A 99 -11.46 -3.01 -0.06
N LEU A 100 -11.99 -2.76 -1.26
CA LEU A 100 -11.84 -1.49 -1.95
C LEU A 100 -12.54 -0.37 -1.18
N LEU A 101 -13.79 -0.56 -0.76
CA LEU A 101 -14.56 0.45 -0.03
C LEU A 101 -13.95 0.76 1.34
N GLU A 102 -13.49 -0.25 2.07
CA GLU A 102 -12.79 -0.04 3.34
C GLU A 102 -11.49 0.74 3.12
N GLN A 103 -10.76 0.44 2.04
CA GLN A 103 -9.55 1.17 1.72
C GLN A 103 -9.83 2.65 1.40
N LEU A 104 -10.85 2.93 0.59
CA LEU A 104 -11.25 4.31 0.29
C LEU A 104 -11.72 5.04 1.56
N ARG A 105 -12.44 4.35 2.46
CA ARG A 105 -12.87 4.94 3.74
C ARG A 105 -11.70 5.37 4.61
N VAL A 106 -10.63 4.58 4.71
CA VAL A 106 -9.46 4.97 5.53
C VAL A 106 -8.63 6.06 4.85
N GLU A 107 -8.58 6.08 3.51
CA GLU A 107 -7.84 7.09 2.74
C GLU A 107 -8.48 8.48 2.77
N THR A 108 -9.78 8.59 3.09
CA THR A 108 -10.43 9.90 3.31
C THR A 108 -10.23 10.45 4.73
N LEU A 109 -9.60 9.69 5.63
CA LEU A 109 -9.36 10.08 7.02
C LEU A 109 -7.95 10.65 7.25
N VAL A 110 -7.24 11.00 6.19
CA VAL A 110 -5.91 11.61 6.27
C VAL A 110 -5.97 12.89 7.12
N PRO A 111 -5.11 13.02 8.15
CA PRO A 111 -5.04 14.24 8.94
C PRO A 111 -4.66 15.45 8.09
N PRO A 112 -5.25 16.64 8.34
CA PRO A 112 -4.95 17.86 7.58
C PRO A 112 -3.48 18.31 7.69
N GLU A 113 -2.75 17.83 8.70
CA GLU A 113 -1.32 18.07 8.87
C GLU A 113 -0.44 17.28 7.88
N LEU A 114 -1.03 16.34 7.12
CA LEU A 114 -0.35 15.47 6.16
C LEU A 114 -0.82 15.68 4.71
N PRO A 115 -0.81 16.93 4.17
CA PRO A 115 -1.33 17.20 2.83
C PRO A 115 -0.55 16.47 1.72
N GLY A 116 0.71 16.11 1.97
CA GLY A 116 1.50 15.30 1.04
C GLY A 116 1.00 13.85 0.93
N VAL A 117 0.46 13.28 2.01
CA VAL A 117 -0.13 11.94 2.00
C VAL A 117 -1.43 11.95 1.21
N GLU A 118 -2.29 12.94 1.43
CA GLU A 118 -3.53 13.14 0.65
C GLU A 118 -3.23 13.21 -0.86
N GLN A 119 -2.25 14.03 -1.26
CA GLN A 119 -1.84 14.16 -2.65
C GLN A 119 -1.30 12.85 -3.25
N ASN A 120 -0.55 12.06 -2.48
CA ASN A 120 -0.03 10.78 -2.93
C ASN A 120 -1.17 9.79 -3.18
N LEU A 121 -2.14 9.71 -2.26
CA LEU A 121 -3.29 8.81 -2.36
C LEU A 121 -4.17 9.15 -3.56
N LEU A 122 -4.52 10.44 -3.72
CA LEU A 122 -5.33 10.90 -4.84
C LEU A 122 -4.66 10.57 -6.18
N ARG A 123 -3.37 10.93 -6.32
CA ARG A 123 -2.59 10.65 -7.53
C ARG A 123 -2.56 9.15 -7.85
N ARG A 124 -2.40 8.30 -6.84
CA ARG A 124 -2.35 6.84 -7.05
C ARG A 124 -3.69 6.29 -7.52
N PHE A 125 -4.78 6.75 -6.93
CA PHE A 125 -6.13 6.40 -7.35
C PHE A 125 -6.41 6.86 -8.80
N GLU A 126 -6.06 8.10 -9.14
CA GLU A 126 -6.18 8.63 -10.50
C GLU A 126 -5.34 7.82 -11.48
N HIS A 127 -4.06 7.57 -11.19
CA HIS A 127 -3.17 6.80 -12.07
C HIS A 127 -3.71 5.37 -12.30
N TRP A 128 -4.19 4.71 -11.25
CA TRP A 128 -4.82 3.39 -11.38
C TRP A 128 -6.09 3.41 -12.21
N SER A 129 -7.01 4.35 -11.95
CA SER A 129 -8.30 4.42 -12.65
C SER A 129 -8.14 4.81 -14.12
N HIS A 130 -7.18 5.67 -14.44
CA HIS A 130 -6.85 6.05 -15.81
C HIS A 130 -6.18 4.91 -16.60
N GLY A 131 -5.53 3.97 -15.93
CA GLY A 131 -4.89 2.81 -16.57
C GLY A 131 -5.86 1.90 -17.35
N PHE A 132 -7.17 2.00 -17.10
CA PHE A 132 -8.19 1.26 -17.85
C PHE A 132 -8.68 1.97 -19.12
N TYR A 133 -8.39 3.27 -19.27
CA TYR A 133 -8.77 4.05 -20.44
C TYR A 133 -7.66 4.10 -21.51
N SER A 134 -6.41 3.82 -21.12
CA SER A 134 -5.23 3.87 -21.98
C SER A 134 -4.72 2.48 -22.42
N ALA A 135 -5.49 1.42 -22.14
CA ALA A 135 -5.18 0.03 -22.50
C ALA A 135 -5.81 -0.39 -23.83
#